data_AF-A0A534XBT3-F1
#
_entry.id   AF-A0A534XBT3-F1
#
_cell.length_a   1.000
_cell.length_b   1.000
_cell.length_c   1.000
_cell.angle_alpha   90.00
_cell.angle_beta   90.00
_cell.angle_gamma   90.00
#
_symmetry.space_group_name_H-M   'P 1'
#
loop_
_entity.id
_entity.type
_entity.pdbx_description
1 polymer ?
#
loop_
_entity_poly.entity_id
_entity_poly.type
_entity_poly.pdbx_seq_one_letter_code
_entity_poly.pdbx_strand_id
1 'polypeptide(L)'
;MDERRLAAASPPSVPAVREQLVDQASTTGPAPTASAESPRRGLQLEDAIPLNGPVKRALNDWLTWNRPQLADAYENYLFLREQIAPIYEKANLPEALLFAVMAQETGAKVHSYSSAGAAGPLQFMPTTGRRYGLGSVDGFDMRLDPVA
;
A
#
# COMPACT_ATOMS: atom_id res chain seq x y z
N MET A 1 57.48 -17.46 8.33
CA MET A 1 56.10 -17.00 8.57
C MET A 1 56.24 -15.60 9.14
N ASP A 2 55.72 -14.53 8.54
CA ASP A 2 54.41 -14.39 7.91
C ASP A 2 54.35 -13.32 6.82
N GLU A 3 53.50 -13.60 5.84
CA GLU A 3 53.07 -12.71 4.77
C GLU A 3 52.04 -11.69 5.30
N ARG A 4 52.24 -10.42 4.95
CA ARG A 4 51.32 -9.33 5.22
C ARG A 4 50.02 -9.51 4.43
N ARG A 5 48.93 -9.89 5.09
CA ARG A 5 47.57 -9.80 4.54
C ARG A 5 47.01 -8.39 4.69
N LEU A 6 46.71 -7.77 3.55
CA LEU A 6 45.96 -6.53 3.39
C LEU A 6 44.47 -6.82 3.64
N ALA A 7 43.91 -6.37 4.77
CA ALA A 7 42.49 -6.50 5.05
C ALA A 7 41.73 -5.31 4.44
N ALA A 8 40.91 -5.58 3.42
CA ALA A 8 39.92 -4.64 2.90
C ALA A 8 38.84 -4.35 3.96
N ALA A 9 38.59 -3.07 4.22
CA ALA A 9 37.48 -2.63 5.06
C ALA A 9 36.15 -2.92 4.34
N SER A 10 35.33 -3.80 4.92
CA SER A 10 33.92 -3.98 4.52
C SER A 10 33.11 -2.76 4.92
N PRO A 11 32.17 -2.27 4.09
CA PRO A 11 31.21 -1.26 4.51
C PRO A 11 30.26 -1.84 5.57
N PRO A 12 29.77 -1.02 6.52
CA PRO A 12 28.85 -1.49 7.54
C PRO A 12 27.52 -1.92 6.89
N SER A 13 27.11 -3.17 7.15
CA SER A 13 25.78 -3.67 6.86
C SER A 13 24.72 -2.75 7.45
N VAL A 14 23.62 -2.54 6.74
CA VAL A 14 22.50 -1.65 7.10
C VAL A 14 21.34 -2.47 7.69
N PRO A 15 21.35 -2.87 8.98
CA PRO A 15 20.14 -3.33 9.66
C PRO A 15 19.49 -2.24 10.52
N ALA A 16 20.24 -1.22 10.96
CA ALA A 16 19.80 -0.30 12.01
C ALA A 16 18.63 0.63 11.62
N VAL A 17 18.51 1.02 10.35
CA VAL A 17 17.45 1.95 9.90
C VAL A 17 16.07 1.28 9.86
N ARG A 18 16.03 -0.05 9.65
CA ARG A 18 14.78 -0.80 9.55
C ARG A 18 14.14 -1.04 10.92
N GLU A 19 14.94 -1.26 11.96
CA GLU A 19 14.43 -1.49 13.31
C GLU A 19 13.89 -0.20 13.94
N GLN A 20 14.47 0.97 13.64
CA GLN A 20 13.98 2.25 14.16
C GLN A 20 12.65 2.71 13.57
N LEU A 21 12.27 2.28 12.36
CA LEU A 21 10.93 2.54 11.82
C LEU A 21 9.86 1.62 12.41
N VAL A 22 10.23 0.41 12.86
CA VAL A 22 9.30 -0.58 13.44
C VAL A 22 8.94 -0.21 14.88
N ASP A 23 9.88 0.35 15.64
CA ASP A 23 9.63 0.77 17.03
C ASP A 23 8.66 1.96 17.14
N GLN A 24 8.63 2.86 16.15
CA GLN A 24 7.66 3.96 16.14
C GLN A 24 6.24 3.54 15.76
N ALA A 25 6.04 2.34 15.21
CA ALA A 25 4.73 1.80 14.86
C ALA A 25 4.01 1.12 16.04
N SER A 26 4.69 0.89 17.17
CA SER A 26 4.17 0.08 18.28
C SER A 26 3.57 0.87 19.45
N THR A 27 3.60 2.21 19.41
CA THR A 27 2.89 3.03 20.40
C THR A 27 1.39 3.06 20.07
N THR A 28 0.65 2.06 20.56
CA THR A 28 -0.82 2.02 20.49
C THR A 28 -1.39 3.13 21.38
N GLY A 29 -1.51 4.35 20.83
CA GLY A 29 -2.46 5.34 21.32
C GLY A 29 -3.90 4.85 21.07
N PRO A 30 -4.91 5.36 21.82
CA PRO A 30 -6.29 5.00 21.55
C PRO A 30 -6.60 5.26 20.07
N ALA A 31 -7.28 4.32 19.43
CA ALA A 31 -7.75 4.46 18.05
C ALA A 31 -8.35 5.86 17.87
N PRO A 32 -8.00 6.60 16.80
CA PRO A 32 -8.61 7.89 16.59
C PRO A 32 -10.11 7.67 16.50
N THR A 33 -10.85 8.19 17.48
CA THR A 33 -12.29 8.37 17.38
C THR A 33 -12.49 9.48 16.36
N ALA A 34 -12.25 9.18 15.09
CA ALA A 34 -12.69 9.99 13.98
C ALA A 34 -14.20 10.01 14.11
N SER A 35 -14.73 11.11 14.67
CA SER A 35 -16.14 11.39 14.61
C SER A 35 -16.55 11.26 13.16
N ALA A 36 -17.47 10.33 12.89
CA ALA A 36 -17.97 10.05 11.57
C ALA A 36 -18.81 11.25 11.09
N GLU A 37 -18.16 12.36 10.74
CA GLU A 37 -18.70 13.24 9.72
C GLU A 37 -18.56 12.48 8.41
N SER A 38 -19.65 11.83 8.01
CA SER A 38 -19.78 11.24 6.68
C SER A 38 -19.31 12.26 5.65
N PRO A 39 -18.40 11.91 4.73
CA PRO A 39 -17.96 12.82 3.69
C PRO A 39 -19.19 13.26 2.90
N ARG A 40 -19.60 14.52 3.07
CA ARG A 40 -20.72 15.12 2.34
C ARG A 40 -20.17 15.62 1.01
N ARG A 41 -20.67 15.03 -0.09
CA ARG A 41 -20.21 15.19 -1.48
C ARG A 41 -18.82 14.58 -1.73
N GLY A 42 -18.67 13.91 -2.87
CA GLY A 42 -17.49 13.11 -3.24
C GLY A 42 -16.19 13.77 -2.82
N LEU A 43 -15.33 13.01 -2.16
CA LEU A 43 -14.04 13.49 -1.66
C LEU A 43 -13.25 14.12 -2.81
N GLN A 44 -13.25 15.44 -2.93
CA GLN A 44 -12.32 16.17 -3.79
C GLN A 44 -11.00 16.21 -3.02
N LEU A 45 -10.16 15.19 -3.25
CA LEU A 45 -8.88 15.02 -2.56
C LEU A 45 -7.97 16.22 -2.77
N GLU A 46 -8.11 16.89 -3.91
CA GLU A 46 -7.41 18.13 -4.28
C GLU A 46 -7.64 19.27 -3.28
N ASP A 47 -8.85 19.38 -2.72
CA ASP A 47 -9.20 20.43 -1.76
C ASP A 47 -8.78 20.06 -0.33
N ALA A 48 -8.72 18.75 -0.04
CA ALA A 48 -8.44 18.23 1.30
C ALA A 48 -6.95 18.08 1.59
N ILE A 49 -6.10 17.93 0.56
CA ILE A 49 -4.68 17.60 0.74
C ILE A 49 -3.80 18.85 0.51
N PRO A 50 -3.26 19.48 1.57
CA PRO A 50 -2.35 20.60 1.39
C PRO A 50 -1.02 20.14 0.77
N LEU A 51 -0.54 20.87 -0.23
CA LEU A 51 0.77 20.65 -0.87
C LEU A 51 1.93 21.13 0.04
N ASN A 52 2.11 20.43 1.15
CA ASN A 52 3.19 20.67 2.10
C ASN A 52 4.52 20.04 1.63
N GLY A 53 5.62 20.32 2.34
CA GLY A 53 6.96 19.82 1.99
C GLY A 53 7.05 18.29 1.87
N PRO A 54 6.53 17.51 2.84
CA PRO A 54 6.48 16.05 2.75
C PRO A 54 5.71 15.52 1.54
N VAL A 55 4.51 16.04 1.26
CA VAL A 55 3.69 15.62 0.10
C VAL A 55 4.43 15.92 -1.21
N LYS A 56 5.06 17.09 -1.34
CA LYS A 56 5.85 17.45 -2.51
C LYS A 56 7.05 16.50 -2.74
N ARG A 57 7.72 16.06 -1.67
CA ARG A 57 8.80 15.08 -1.76
C ARG A 57 8.28 13.71 -2.19
N ALA A 58 7.21 13.22 -1.57
CA ALA A 58 6.60 11.96 -1.96
C ALA A 58 6.15 11.98 -3.43
N LEU A 59 5.55 13.07 -3.89
CA LEU A 59 5.23 13.28 -5.30
C LEU A 59 6.48 13.25 -6.18
N ASN A 60 7.57 13.90 -5.77
CA ASN A 60 8.82 13.88 -6.54
C ASN A 60 9.39 12.45 -6.65
N ASP A 61 9.41 11.68 -5.56
CA ASP A 61 9.91 10.31 -5.55
C ASP A 61 9.09 9.42 -6.48
N TRP A 62 7.76 9.49 -6.36
CA TRP A 62 6.85 8.72 -7.20
C TRP A 62 6.91 9.11 -8.68
N LEU A 63 7.02 10.41 -8.94
CA LEU A 63 7.15 10.98 -10.28
C LEU A 63 8.60 11.08 -10.76
N THR A 64 9.55 10.37 -10.14
CA THR A 64 10.92 10.27 -10.67
C THR A 64 11.39 8.83 -10.62
N TRP A 65 11.65 8.31 -9.42
CA TRP A 65 12.27 7.01 -9.22
C TRP A 65 11.27 5.87 -9.30
N ASN A 66 10.05 6.06 -8.76
CA ASN A 66 9.02 5.02 -8.82
C ASN A 66 8.14 5.10 -10.09
N ARG A 67 8.50 5.95 -11.06
CA ARG A 67 7.73 6.07 -12.32
C ARG A 67 7.50 4.73 -13.02
N PRO A 68 8.50 3.83 -13.15
CA PRO A 68 8.27 2.54 -13.79
C PRO A 68 7.21 1.71 -13.04
N GLN A 69 7.31 1.66 -11.71
CA GLN A 69 6.33 0.96 -10.87
C GLN A 69 4.93 1.57 -10.99
N LEU A 70 4.83 2.90 -11.06
CA LEU A 70 3.56 3.60 -11.24
C LEU A 70 2.93 3.28 -12.60
N ALA A 71 3.74 3.21 -13.67
CA ALA A 71 3.29 2.85 -14.99
C ALA A 71 2.80 1.38 -15.04
N ASP A 72 3.60 0.45 -14.51
CA ASP A 72 3.21 -0.97 -14.42
C ASP A 72 1.92 -1.14 -13.60
N ALA A 73 1.80 -0.42 -12.49
CA ALA A 73 0.60 -0.45 -11.66
C ALA A 73 -0.63 0.07 -12.41
N TYR A 74 -0.47 1.12 -13.22
CA TYR A 74 -1.55 1.66 -14.03
C TYR A 74 -1.98 0.68 -15.11
N GLU A 75 -1.04 0.05 -15.82
CA GLU A 75 -1.35 -0.99 -16.80
C GLU A 75 -2.10 -2.17 -16.18
N ASN A 76 -1.61 -2.69 -15.03
CA ASN A 76 -2.28 -3.74 -14.28
C ASN A 76 -3.69 -3.31 -13.84
N TYR A 77 -3.82 -2.06 -13.38
CA TYR A 77 -5.10 -1.51 -12.94
C TYR A 77 -6.13 -1.46 -14.07
N LEU A 78 -5.73 -1.14 -15.30
CA LEU A 78 -6.66 -1.08 -16.44
C LEU A 78 -7.37 -2.42 -16.70
N PHE A 79 -6.72 -3.56 -16.45
CA PHE A 79 -7.37 -4.87 -16.53
C PHE A 79 -8.44 -5.09 -15.46
N LEU A 80 -8.33 -4.43 -14.32
CA LEU A 80 -9.24 -4.54 -13.18
C LEU A 80 -10.32 -3.45 -13.18
N ARG A 81 -10.04 -2.33 -13.85
CA ARG A 81 -10.82 -1.10 -13.76
C ARG A 81 -12.30 -1.31 -14.02
N GLU A 82 -12.66 -2.04 -15.08
CA GLU A 82 -14.07 -2.27 -15.45
C GLU A 82 -14.87 -3.00 -14.37
N GLN A 83 -14.20 -3.84 -13.58
CA GLN A 83 -14.84 -4.64 -12.53
C GLN A 83 -14.90 -3.89 -11.21
N ILE A 84 -13.79 -3.23 -10.82
CA ILE A 84 -13.65 -2.62 -9.49
C ILE A 84 -14.13 -1.17 -9.46
N ALA A 85 -13.82 -0.35 -10.46
CA ALA A 85 -14.12 1.08 -10.44
C ALA A 85 -15.62 1.39 -10.21
N PRO A 86 -16.58 0.67 -10.83
CA PRO A 86 -18.01 0.90 -10.56
C PRO A 86 -18.43 0.63 -9.11
N ILE A 87 -17.74 -0.25 -8.38
CA ILE A 87 -18.02 -0.54 -6.97
C ILE A 87 -17.68 0.68 -6.11
N TYR A 88 -16.53 1.29 -6.37
CA TYR A 88 -16.07 2.48 -5.65
C TYR A 88 -16.87 3.71 -6.02
N GLU A 89 -17.25 3.86 -7.28
CA GLU A 89 -18.14 4.94 -7.73
C GLU A 89 -19.50 4.86 -7.02
N LYS A 90 -20.10 3.66 -6.92
CA LYS A 90 -21.34 3.44 -6.15
C LYS A 90 -21.18 3.75 -4.66
N ALA A 91 -19.98 3.53 -4.12
CA ALA A 91 -19.62 3.90 -2.75
C ALA A 91 -19.26 5.40 -2.60
N ASN A 92 -19.37 6.20 -3.67
CA ASN A 92 -18.99 7.62 -3.72
C ASN A 92 -17.52 7.86 -3.34
N LEU A 93 -16.65 6.91 -3.69
CA LEU A 93 -15.21 6.99 -3.52
C LEU A 93 -14.51 7.34 -4.85
N PRO A 94 -13.54 8.27 -4.84
CA PRO A 94 -12.79 8.61 -6.05
C PRO A 94 -11.97 7.41 -6.56
N GLU A 95 -12.04 7.15 -7.86
CA GLU A 95 -11.25 6.10 -8.53
C GLU A 95 -9.75 6.26 -8.28
N ALA A 96 -9.28 7.51 -8.27
CA ALA A 96 -7.87 7.84 -8.00
C ALA A 96 -7.40 7.35 -6.63
N LEU A 97 -8.29 7.31 -5.61
CA LEU A 97 -7.94 6.79 -4.29
C LEU A 97 -7.75 5.28 -4.33
N LEU A 98 -8.63 4.56 -5.01
CA LEU A 98 -8.49 3.12 -5.24
C LEU A 98 -7.17 2.82 -5.95
N PHE A 99 -6.90 3.52 -7.05
CA PHE A 99 -5.66 3.35 -7.80
C PHE A 99 -4.43 3.63 -6.92
N ALA A 100 -4.45 4.72 -6.13
CA ALA A 100 -3.34 5.08 -5.25
C ALA A 100 -3.04 3.97 -4.22
N VAL A 101 -4.07 3.39 -3.60
CA VAL A 101 -3.89 2.27 -2.66
C VAL A 101 -3.28 1.06 -3.36
N MET A 102 -3.82 0.64 -4.51
CA MET A 102 -3.29 -0.54 -5.21
C MET A 102 -1.88 -0.34 -5.75
N ALA A 103 -1.56 0.87 -6.25
CA ALA A 103 -0.23 1.22 -6.72
C ALA A 103 0.80 1.13 -5.58
N GLN A 104 0.42 1.60 -4.39
CA GLN A 104 1.25 1.56 -3.19
C GLN A 104 1.42 0.13 -2.63
N GLU A 105 0.35 -0.66 -2.57
CA GLU A 105 0.33 -1.94 -1.86
C GLU A 105 0.93 -3.09 -2.68
N THR A 106 0.62 -3.18 -3.97
CA THR A 106 1.02 -4.32 -4.82
C THR A 106 1.45 -3.96 -6.24
N GLY A 107 1.24 -2.70 -6.66
CA GLY A 107 1.26 -2.33 -8.07
C GLY A 107 0.07 -2.92 -8.83
N ALA A 108 -1.11 -2.97 -8.19
CA ALA A 108 -2.36 -3.53 -8.73
C ALA A 108 -2.27 -5.02 -9.15
N LYS A 109 -1.37 -5.78 -8.52
CA LYS A 109 -1.25 -7.22 -8.73
C LYS A 109 -2.23 -7.98 -7.85
N VAL A 110 -2.98 -8.88 -8.47
CA VAL A 110 -4.06 -9.64 -7.81
C VAL A 110 -3.51 -10.80 -6.97
N HIS A 111 -2.48 -11.50 -7.46
CA HIS A 111 -1.87 -12.65 -6.77
C HIS A 111 -0.63 -12.26 -5.96
N SER A 112 -0.76 -11.23 -5.13
CA SER A 112 0.31 -10.76 -4.26
C SER A 112 0.14 -11.29 -2.84
N TYR A 113 1.26 -11.72 -2.27
CA TYR A 113 1.36 -12.13 -0.87
C TYR A 113 2.55 -11.42 -0.22
N SER A 114 2.33 -10.87 0.96
CA SER A 114 3.42 -10.38 1.80
C SER A 114 3.99 -11.51 2.68
N SER A 115 5.22 -11.36 3.14
CA SER A 115 5.82 -12.28 4.12
C SER A 115 5.07 -12.31 5.46
N ALA A 116 4.34 -11.23 5.79
CA ALA A 116 3.49 -11.16 6.96
C ALA A 116 2.10 -11.80 6.75
N GLY A 117 1.77 -12.24 5.54
CA GLY A 117 0.52 -12.93 5.22
C GLY A 117 -0.62 -12.03 4.73
N ALA A 118 -0.35 -10.76 4.42
CA ALA A 118 -1.27 -9.94 3.64
C ALA A 118 -1.43 -10.52 2.23
N ALA A 119 -2.63 -10.41 1.65
CA ALA A 119 -2.91 -10.96 0.34
C ALA A 119 -3.78 -10.01 -0.50
N GLY A 120 -3.62 -10.12 -1.81
CA GLY A 120 -4.47 -9.48 -2.80
C GLY A 120 -4.09 -8.05 -3.13
N PRO A 121 -4.84 -7.40 -4.03
CA PRO A 121 -4.51 -6.06 -4.54
C PRO A 121 -4.54 -4.97 -3.46
N LEU A 122 -5.31 -5.18 -2.39
CA LEU A 122 -5.41 -4.26 -1.25
C LEU A 122 -4.61 -4.72 -0.02
N GLN A 123 -3.88 -5.83 -0.12
CA GLN A 123 -3.03 -6.39 0.95
C GLN A 123 -3.75 -6.54 2.30
N PHE A 124 -4.96 -7.10 2.30
CA PHE A 124 -5.65 -7.36 3.57
C PHE A 124 -4.95 -8.47 4.36
N MET A 125 -4.65 -8.20 5.62
CA MET A 125 -4.27 -9.23 6.59
C MET A 125 -5.44 -10.22 6.81
N PRO A 126 -5.19 -11.50 7.12
CA PRO A 126 -6.27 -12.50 7.22
C PRO A 126 -7.34 -12.11 8.25
N THR A 127 -6.92 -11.60 9.42
CA THR A 127 -7.84 -11.18 10.48
C THR A 127 -8.68 -9.98 10.05
N THR A 128 -8.10 -9.03 9.34
CA THR A 128 -8.80 -7.83 8.84
C THR A 128 -9.77 -8.22 7.73
N GLY A 129 -9.34 -9.05 6.78
CA GLY A 129 -10.20 -9.55 5.71
C GLY A 129 -11.46 -10.22 6.26
N ARG A 130 -11.32 -11.11 7.25
CA ARG A 130 -12.46 -11.77 7.89
C ARG A 130 -13.45 -10.80 8.52
N ARG A 131 -12.98 -9.67 9.09
CA ARG A 131 -13.86 -8.63 9.65
C ARG A 131 -14.70 -7.95 8.57
N TYR A 132 -14.18 -7.87 7.35
CA TYR A 132 -14.88 -7.35 6.17
C TYR A 132 -15.56 -8.44 5.33
N GLY A 133 -15.68 -9.67 5.85
CA GLY A 133 -16.35 -10.78 5.15
C GLY A 133 -15.47 -11.56 4.18
N LEU A 134 -14.19 -11.20 4.03
CA LEU A 134 -13.24 -11.92 3.18
C LEU A 134 -12.74 -13.18 3.91
N GLY A 135 -13.14 -14.35 3.41
CA GLY A 135 -12.79 -15.65 3.95
C GLY A 135 -12.15 -16.55 2.91
N SER A 136 -12.37 -17.86 3.07
CA SER A 136 -12.11 -18.82 2.00
C SER A 136 -13.43 -19.44 1.58
N VAL A 137 -13.67 -19.50 0.27
CA VAL A 137 -14.81 -20.17 -0.34
C VAL A 137 -14.28 -21.22 -1.30
N ASP A 138 -14.67 -22.46 -1.09
CA ASP A 138 -14.22 -23.62 -1.88
C ASP A 138 -12.69 -23.73 -2.02
N GLY A 139 -11.96 -23.32 -0.98
CA GLY A 139 -10.50 -23.34 -0.94
C GLY A 139 -9.82 -22.15 -1.64
N PHE A 140 -10.59 -21.24 -2.25
CA PHE A 140 -10.10 -19.98 -2.79
C PHE A 140 -10.01 -18.92 -1.69
N ASP A 141 -8.90 -18.17 -1.63
CA ASP A 141 -8.74 -17.04 -0.71
C ASP A 141 -9.38 -15.79 -1.32
N MET A 142 -10.52 -15.36 -0.77
CA MET A 142 -11.32 -14.25 -1.31
C MET A 142 -10.56 -12.92 -1.29
N ARG A 143 -9.49 -12.79 -0.51
CA ARG A 143 -8.66 -11.57 -0.53
C ARG A 143 -7.97 -11.37 -1.89
N LEU A 144 -7.79 -12.44 -2.65
CA LEU A 144 -7.26 -12.39 -4.01
C LEU A 144 -8.32 -12.06 -5.05
N ASP A 145 -9.60 -12.05 -4.73
CA ASP A 145 -10.64 -11.68 -5.69
C ASP A 145 -10.78 -10.14 -5.72
N PRO A 146 -10.56 -9.49 -6.88
CA PRO A 146 -10.70 -8.05 -7.01
C PRO A 146 -12.12 -7.51 -6.74
N VAL A 147 -13.15 -8.37 -6.80
CA VAL A 147 -14.56 -8.00 -6.63
C VAL A 147 -15.26 -8.72 -5.47
N ALA A 148 -14.49 -9.27 -4.54
CA ALA A 148 -14.96 -10.03 -3.38
C ALA A 148 -15.98 -9.30 -2.49
#